data_AF-A0A372Q216-F1
#
_entry.id   AF-A0A372Q216-F1
#
_cell.length_a   1.000
_cell.length_b   1.000
_cell.length_c   1.000
_cell.angle_alpha   90.00
_cell.angle_beta   90.00
_cell.angle_gamma   90.00
#
_symmetry.space_group_name_H-M   'P 1'
#
loop_
_entity.id
_entity.type
_entity.pdbx_description
1 polymer ?
#
loop_
_entity_poly.entity_id
_entity_poly.type
_entity_poly.pdbx_seq_one_letter_code
_entity_poly.pdbx_strand_id
1 'polypeptide(L)'
;MHSKTKIFIKTIGLESSIIKIKFLNLDERLSNIRKELEHANIINNMLVFSKEINKEFFEVEREDEEKFQLKEIIATDKKLYLKRLTWEFFNKQYKLDYGCTIGFGEIRRANKRAFIMNDSILTETNSKGIKKGQLKFESKEDWMKKTNLFFKDDSNINNFINSELSVESSLNTNFDKETYQYTEISKLKLSFSKENLTLTDDFKNVIIEAIKSKNPKNFREIIMEYGQFIPINVILGGRVYFKGTIMSSGNSSANSIDSMKIEIESDPADSSKKKTNFNSMRLLGGNHPKDKKFNEETWIKSLNSYHTWECIEYKKPNNIFQLLPDDLRKESYKSIGKKILYTNIIDYNYRLYEPGMYGTFDLTDAIPRNILEIIQDEESDCDIFAAVVNVDKDSKDVFFNCQIFKEQKARPNIIIHGIQKKFRQRTYNLKIALMIVGYDTKFNFLLSDIANVELIKINYESKFQREFDNIKLQREFGSIIASGIPFFGIPVLSVIELVLFVGTKQQKYQKVKRILIVYYLIHL
;
A
#
# COMPACT_ATOMS: atom_id res chain seq x y z
N MET A 1 6.11 51.16 -32.53
CA MET A 1 5.00 50.55 -31.77
C MET A 1 4.66 49.23 -32.44
N HIS A 2 4.97 48.08 -31.81
CA HIS A 2 4.53 46.79 -32.35
C HIS A 2 3.03 46.65 -32.14
N SER A 3 2.27 46.52 -33.23
CA SER A 3 0.81 46.44 -33.21
C SER A 3 0.38 45.04 -32.72
N LYS A 4 -0.32 44.96 -31.59
CA LYS A 4 -0.91 43.71 -31.12
C LYS A 4 -2.18 43.40 -31.92
N THR A 5 -2.32 42.16 -32.37
CA THR A 5 -3.47 41.67 -33.15
C THR A 5 -4.37 40.79 -32.29
N LYS A 6 -5.69 40.85 -32.52
CA LYS A 6 -6.66 39.97 -31.86
C LYS A 6 -6.51 38.53 -32.36
N ILE A 7 -6.15 37.62 -31.45
CA ILE A 7 -5.95 36.17 -31.70
C ILE A 7 -7.00 35.35 -30.94
N PHE A 8 -7.52 34.31 -31.58
CA PHE A 8 -8.41 33.32 -30.98
C PHE A 8 -7.60 32.09 -30.57
N ILE A 9 -7.57 31.77 -29.30
CA ILE A 9 -6.78 30.66 -28.75
C ILE A 9 -7.72 29.49 -28.52
N LYS A 10 -7.49 28.37 -29.22
CA LYS A 10 -8.31 27.16 -29.14
C LYS A 10 -7.51 26.01 -28.54
N THR A 11 -8.02 25.41 -27.47
CA THR A 11 -7.46 24.17 -26.93
C THR A 11 -8.01 22.96 -27.69
N ILE A 12 -7.10 22.08 -28.12
CA ILE A 12 -7.41 20.81 -28.79
C ILE A 12 -6.98 19.63 -27.90
N GLY A 13 -7.64 18.49 -28.05
CA GLY A 13 -7.46 17.32 -27.18
C GLY A 13 -8.40 17.31 -25.96
N LEU A 14 -9.51 18.05 -26.02
CA LEU A 14 -10.63 17.98 -25.08
C LEU A 14 -11.93 17.81 -25.86
N GLU A 15 -12.92 17.11 -25.30
CA GLU A 15 -14.25 16.98 -25.91
C GLU A 15 -14.90 18.35 -26.16
N SER A 16 -14.66 19.33 -25.28
CA SER A 16 -15.04 20.73 -25.47
C SER A 16 -13.82 21.63 -25.63
N SER A 17 -13.64 22.20 -26.82
CA SER A 17 -12.62 23.22 -27.04
C SER A 17 -13.00 24.54 -26.35
N ILE A 18 -12.19 24.96 -25.38
CA ILE A 18 -12.29 26.32 -24.82
C ILE A 18 -11.66 27.29 -25.82
N ILE A 19 -12.40 28.33 -26.19
CA ILE A 19 -11.92 29.42 -27.04
C ILE A 19 -11.72 30.65 -26.15
N LYS A 20 -10.49 31.15 -26.09
CA LYS A 20 -10.13 32.41 -25.41
C LYS A 20 -9.68 33.45 -26.44
N ILE A 21 -9.77 34.73 -26.09
CA ILE A 21 -9.36 35.83 -26.98
C ILE A 21 -8.28 36.65 -26.27
N LYS A 22 -7.18 36.94 -26.97
CA LYS A 22 -6.08 37.78 -26.46
C LYS A 22 -5.47 38.61 -27.58
N PHE A 23 -5.02 39.82 -27.26
CA PHE A 23 -4.22 40.64 -28.17
C PHE A 23 -2.75 40.27 -28.03
N LEU A 24 -2.13 39.74 -29.09
CA LEU A 24 -0.74 39.26 -29.10
C LEU A 24 0.05 39.92 -30.24
N ASN A 25 1.37 40.05 -30.07
CA ASN A 25 2.26 40.54 -31.11
C ASN A 25 2.68 39.38 -32.04
N LEU A 26 2.45 39.54 -33.35
CA LEU A 26 2.70 38.48 -34.34
C LEU A 26 4.19 38.21 -34.61
N ASP A 27 5.04 39.23 -34.46
CA ASP A 27 6.48 39.13 -34.66
C ASP A 27 7.24 38.69 -33.39
N GLU A 28 6.52 38.50 -32.29
CA GLU A 28 7.09 38.07 -31.02
C GLU A 28 7.39 36.56 -31.03
N ARG A 29 8.46 36.17 -30.33
CA ARG A 29 8.85 34.76 -30.19
C ARG A 29 7.85 33.99 -29.34
N LEU A 30 7.62 32.71 -29.65
CA LEU A 30 6.67 31.89 -28.88
C LEU A 30 7.04 31.77 -27.40
N SER A 31 8.33 31.77 -27.07
CA SER A 31 8.79 31.76 -25.67
C SER A 31 8.37 33.00 -24.88
N ASN A 32 8.27 34.17 -25.53
CA ASN A 32 7.75 35.40 -24.91
C ASN A 32 6.22 35.42 -24.91
N ILE A 33 5.57 34.93 -25.97
CA ILE A 33 4.12 34.74 -26.01
C ILE A 33 3.64 33.80 -24.90
N ARG A 34 4.36 32.70 -24.65
CA ARG A 34 4.06 31.77 -23.54
C ARG A 34 4.03 32.50 -22.21
N LYS A 35 5.03 33.32 -21.89
CA LYS A 35 5.06 34.11 -20.65
C LYS A 35 3.84 35.03 -20.53
N GLU A 36 3.45 35.70 -21.61
CA GLU A 36 2.24 36.54 -21.63
C GLU A 36 0.95 35.71 -21.39
N LEU A 37 0.87 34.52 -21.98
CA LEU A 37 -0.26 33.61 -21.81
C LEU A 37 -0.30 32.94 -20.43
N GLU A 38 0.86 32.65 -19.82
CA GLU A 38 0.97 32.10 -18.46
C GLU A 38 0.54 33.14 -17.43
N HIS A 39 0.97 34.41 -17.57
CA HIS A 39 0.50 35.51 -16.73
C HIS A 39 -1.02 35.72 -16.81
N ALA A 40 -1.61 35.40 -17.95
CA ALA A 40 -3.05 35.47 -18.16
C ALA A 40 -3.81 34.18 -17.75
N ASN A 41 -3.12 33.17 -17.19
CA ASN A 41 -3.69 31.84 -16.89
C ASN A 41 -4.41 31.22 -18.11
N ILE A 42 -3.85 31.42 -19.31
CA ILE A 42 -4.36 30.87 -20.57
C ILE A 42 -3.66 29.57 -20.92
N ILE A 43 -2.34 29.51 -20.73
CA ILE A 43 -1.50 28.34 -21.01
C ILE A 43 -0.78 27.91 -19.73
N ASN A 44 -0.41 26.64 -19.66
CA ASN A 44 0.36 26.08 -18.55
C ASN A 44 1.30 24.96 -19.03
N ASN A 45 1.84 24.15 -18.10
CA ASN A 45 2.75 23.07 -18.46
C ASN A 45 2.08 21.89 -19.17
N MET A 46 0.75 21.80 -19.13
CA MET A 46 -0.03 20.77 -19.82
C MET A 46 -0.45 21.16 -21.24
N LEU A 47 -0.06 22.35 -21.71
CA LEU A 47 -0.46 22.89 -23.00
C LEU A 47 0.76 23.25 -23.85
N VAL A 48 0.81 22.70 -25.06
CA VAL A 48 1.89 22.85 -26.03
C VAL A 48 1.35 23.65 -27.23
N PHE A 49 2.17 24.55 -27.79
CA PHE A 49 1.79 25.22 -29.03
C PHE A 49 1.68 24.21 -30.15
N SER A 50 0.69 24.39 -31.02
CA SER A 50 0.51 23.53 -32.17
C SER A 50 0.24 24.32 -33.44
N LYS A 51 0.84 23.87 -34.53
CA LYS A 51 0.65 24.40 -35.88
C LYS A 51 -0.29 23.49 -36.65
N GLU A 52 -1.31 24.09 -37.26
CA GLU A 52 -2.21 23.39 -38.17
C GLU A 52 -1.61 23.36 -39.58
N ILE A 53 -1.47 22.16 -40.16
CA ILE A 53 -1.05 21.95 -41.55
C ILE A 53 -1.97 20.89 -42.13
N ASN A 54 -2.67 21.18 -43.23
CA ASN A 54 -3.57 20.24 -43.90
C ASN A 54 -4.63 19.58 -42.98
N LYS A 55 -5.17 20.33 -42.00
CA LYS A 55 -6.10 19.85 -40.95
C LYS A 55 -5.49 18.89 -39.92
N GLU A 56 -4.17 18.71 -39.93
CA GLU A 56 -3.42 18.00 -38.90
C GLU A 56 -2.69 18.99 -37.98
N PHE A 57 -2.46 18.58 -36.74
CA PHE A 57 -1.87 19.42 -35.69
C PHE A 57 -0.48 18.92 -35.30
N PHE A 58 0.53 19.72 -35.58
CA PHE A 58 1.92 19.43 -35.27
C PHE A 58 2.34 20.18 -34.01
N GLU A 59 3.00 19.50 -33.07
CA GLU A 59 3.49 20.13 -31.85
C GLU A 59 4.75 20.96 -32.14
N VAL A 60 4.82 22.15 -31.54
CA VAL A 60 6.07 22.89 -31.45
C VAL A 60 6.72 22.47 -30.14
N GLU A 61 7.89 21.82 -30.23
CA GLU A 61 8.63 21.44 -29.04
C GLU A 61 8.96 22.66 -28.19
N ARG A 62 8.92 22.49 -26.87
CA ARG A 62 9.11 23.63 -25.96
C ARG A 62 10.48 24.29 -26.11
N GLU A 63 11.50 23.51 -26.45
CA GLU A 63 12.87 23.98 -26.68
C GLU A 63 12.98 24.84 -27.95
N ASP A 64 12.10 24.64 -28.93
CA ASP A 64 12.07 25.38 -30.18
C ASP A 64 11.20 26.64 -30.11
N GLU A 65 10.44 26.87 -29.02
CA GLU A 65 9.60 28.07 -28.87
C GLU A 65 10.40 29.39 -28.98
N GLU A 66 11.71 29.38 -28.75
CA GLU A 66 12.57 30.55 -28.95
C GLU A 66 12.96 30.81 -30.41
N LYS A 67 12.81 29.80 -31.28
CA LYS A 67 13.18 29.84 -32.70
C LYS A 67 12.01 30.28 -33.58
N PHE A 68 10.77 30.06 -33.14
CA PHE A 68 9.55 30.40 -33.88
C PHE A 68 8.97 31.76 -33.47
N GLN A 69 8.53 32.55 -34.44
CA GLN A 69 7.64 33.70 -34.24
C GLN A 69 6.18 33.25 -34.23
N LEU A 70 5.31 34.00 -33.54
CA LEU A 70 3.88 33.68 -33.46
C LEU A 70 3.19 33.57 -34.83
N LYS A 71 3.54 34.46 -35.77
CA LYS A 71 2.99 34.44 -37.13
C LYS A 71 3.26 33.15 -37.91
N GLU A 72 4.27 32.36 -37.53
CA GLU A 72 4.66 31.13 -38.23
C GLU A 72 3.76 29.94 -37.91
N ILE A 73 3.01 30.01 -36.81
CA ILE A 73 2.14 28.92 -36.33
C ILE A 73 0.65 29.28 -36.28
N ILE A 74 0.32 30.56 -36.45
CA ILE A 74 -1.07 31.02 -36.50
C ILE A 74 -1.74 30.56 -37.80
N ALA A 75 -2.97 30.05 -37.67
CA ALA A 75 -3.80 29.70 -38.81
C ALA A 75 -4.39 30.94 -39.50
N THR A 76 -4.84 30.76 -40.76
CA THR A 76 -5.37 31.82 -41.63
C THR A 76 -6.52 32.63 -41.02
N ASP A 77 -7.27 32.06 -40.08
CA ASP A 77 -8.37 32.71 -39.38
C ASP A 77 -7.97 33.33 -38.03
N LYS A 78 -6.68 33.62 -37.84
CA LYS A 78 -6.10 34.18 -36.61
C LYS A 78 -6.30 33.27 -35.40
N LYS A 79 -6.35 31.96 -35.62
CA LYS A 79 -6.39 30.97 -34.54
C LYS A 79 -4.99 30.51 -34.15
N LEU A 80 -4.78 30.41 -32.85
CA LEU A 80 -3.64 29.78 -32.21
C LEU A 80 -4.12 28.50 -31.52
N TYR A 81 -3.51 27.37 -31.86
CA TYR A 81 -3.90 26.09 -31.28
C TYR A 81 -2.97 25.70 -30.15
N LEU A 82 -3.57 25.23 -29.04
CA LEU A 82 -2.87 24.66 -27.91
C LEU A 82 -3.28 23.20 -27.75
N LYS A 83 -2.33 22.29 -27.94
CA LYS A 83 -2.57 20.85 -27.71
C LYS A 83 -2.42 20.54 -26.23
N ARG A 84 -3.44 19.91 -25.66
CA ARG A 84 -3.42 19.44 -24.27
C ARG A 84 -2.74 18.08 -24.16
N LEU A 85 -1.83 17.95 -23.21
CA LEU A 85 -1.26 16.66 -22.82
C LEU A 85 -2.34 15.78 -22.21
N THR A 86 -2.35 14.50 -22.61
CA THR A 86 -3.35 13.54 -22.19
C THR A 86 -2.73 12.42 -21.36
N TRP A 87 -3.56 11.71 -20.59
CA TRP A 87 -3.07 10.67 -19.69
C TRP A 87 -2.54 9.47 -20.46
N GLU A 88 -3.01 9.23 -21.69
CA GLU A 88 -2.58 8.13 -22.57
C GLU A 88 -1.09 8.23 -22.86
N PHE A 89 -0.57 9.44 -23.08
CA PHE A 89 0.86 9.67 -23.30
C PHE A 89 1.68 9.16 -22.10
N PHE A 90 1.33 9.62 -20.89
CA PHE A 90 2.06 9.25 -19.67
C PHE A 90 1.88 7.77 -19.33
N ASN A 91 0.70 7.20 -19.57
CA ASN A 91 0.47 5.77 -19.37
C ASN A 91 1.30 4.92 -20.32
N LYS A 92 1.37 5.30 -21.61
CA LYS A 92 2.20 4.62 -22.61
C LYS A 92 3.68 4.70 -22.24
N GLN A 93 4.15 5.86 -21.78
CA GLN A 93 5.54 6.09 -21.42
C GLN A 93 5.97 5.31 -20.17
N TYR A 94 5.17 5.33 -19.10
CA TYR A 94 5.57 4.79 -17.79
C TYR A 94 4.81 3.53 -17.38
N LYS A 95 3.96 2.98 -18.25
CA LYS A 95 3.15 1.77 -18.00
C LYS A 95 2.38 1.87 -16.66
N LEU A 96 1.65 2.98 -16.48
CA LEU A 96 1.10 3.35 -15.18
C LEU A 96 0.05 2.36 -14.66
N ASP A 97 -0.67 1.70 -15.56
CA ASP A 97 -1.65 0.65 -15.27
C ASP A 97 -1.10 -0.78 -15.22
N TYR A 98 0.21 -0.94 -15.35
CA TYR A 98 0.88 -2.20 -15.05
C TYR A 98 1.10 -2.31 -13.55
N GLY A 99 0.92 -3.52 -13.02
CA GLY A 99 1.24 -3.80 -11.64
C GLY A 99 2.72 -3.56 -11.35
N CYS A 100 2.99 -3.31 -10.08
CA CYS A 100 4.29 -3.02 -9.52
C CYS A 100 4.63 -4.00 -8.41
N THR A 101 5.92 -4.22 -8.22
CA THR A 101 6.48 -4.92 -7.07
C THR A 101 7.53 -4.02 -6.42
N ILE A 102 7.57 -4.01 -5.09
CA ILE A 102 8.65 -3.32 -4.37
C ILE A 102 9.96 -4.05 -4.64
N GLY A 103 10.98 -3.32 -5.06
CA GLY A 103 12.33 -3.86 -5.20
C GLY A 103 13.29 -3.26 -4.18
N PHE A 104 14.46 -3.86 -4.05
CA PHE A 104 15.57 -3.30 -3.29
C PHE A 104 16.23 -2.16 -4.10
N GLY A 105 15.82 -0.92 -3.82
CA GLY A 105 16.38 0.31 -4.40
C GLY A 105 15.50 0.98 -5.46
N GLU A 106 14.63 0.22 -6.14
CA GLU A 106 13.67 0.76 -7.12
C GLU A 106 12.43 -0.12 -7.26
N ILE A 107 11.33 0.50 -7.67
CA ILE A 107 10.07 -0.17 -7.96
C ILE A 107 10.15 -0.88 -9.31
N ARG A 108 9.68 -2.12 -9.37
CA ARG A 108 9.70 -2.93 -10.60
C ARG A 108 8.31 -2.97 -11.21
N ARG A 109 8.20 -2.67 -12.50
CA ARG A 109 6.96 -2.82 -13.26
C ARG A 109 6.83 -4.26 -13.76
N ALA A 110 5.60 -4.77 -13.76
CA ALA A 110 5.28 -6.07 -14.29
C ALA A 110 5.46 -6.14 -15.80
N ASN A 111 5.70 -7.35 -16.31
CA ASN A 111 5.81 -7.59 -17.74
C ASN A 111 4.42 -7.77 -18.38
N LYS A 112 3.48 -8.38 -17.64
CA LYS A 112 2.09 -8.57 -18.09
C LYS A 112 1.18 -7.47 -17.52
N ARG A 113 0.16 -7.13 -18.29
CA ARG A 113 -0.80 -6.06 -17.97
C ARG A 113 -2.07 -6.66 -17.36
N ALA A 114 -2.35 -6.30 -16.12
CA ALA A 114 -3.56 -6.73 -15.41
C ALA A 114 -4.79 -5.89 -15.82
N PHE A 115 -4.60 -4.60 -16.07
CA PHE A 115 -5.66 -3.65 -16.33
C PHE A 115 -5.31 -2.66 -17.44
N ILE A 116 -6.32 -2.18 -18.15
CA ILE A 116 -6.24 -1.10 -19.13
C ILE A 116 -6.85 0.14 -18.50
N MET A 117 -6.06 1.19 -18.31
CA MET A 117 -6.57 2.50 -17.92
C MET A 117 -7.30 3.13 -19.09
N ASN A 118 -8.54 3.57 -18.85
CA ASN A 118 -9.40 4.22 -19.84
C ASN A 118 -9.62 5.69 -19.58
N ASP A 119 -9.31 6.16 -18.38
CA ASP A 119 -9.42 7.57 -18.01
C ASP A 119 -8.50 7.89 -16.82
N SER A 120 -8.16 9.16 -16.65
CA SER A 120 -7.45 9.65 -15.48
C SER A 120 -7.62 11.15 -15.34
N ILE A 121 -7.69 11.60 -14.08
CA ILE A 121 -7.66 13.01 -13.74
C ILE A 121 -6.21 13.50 -13.79
N LEU A 122 -5.97 14.52 -14.61
CA LEU A 122 -4.70 15.24 -14.70
C LEU A 122 -4.82 16.58 -13.98
N THR A 123 -4.06 16.75 -12.91
CA THR A 123 -3.99 17.99 -12.14
C THR A 123 -2.58 18.56 -12.21
N GLU A 124 -2.43 19.76 -12.75
CA GLU A 124 -1.15 20.48 -12.66
C GLU A 124 -0.84 20.76 -11.19
N THR A 125 0.39 20.47 -10.79
CA THR A 125 0.83 20.82 -9.46
C THR A 125 1.21 22.30 -9.47
N ASN A 126 0.37 23.13 -8.86
CA ASN A 126 0.59 24.58 -8.71
C ASN A 126 1.83 24.96 -7.87
N SER A 127 2.73 24.01 -7.59
CA SER A 127 4.00 24.26 -6.94
C SER A 127 4.91 25.04 -7.87
N LYS A 128 4.73 26.37 -7.89
CA LYS A 128 5.76 27.31 -8.33
C LYS A 128 7.06 27.20 -7.50
N GLY A 129 7.08 26.41 -6.43
CA GLY A 129 8.22 26.21 -5.56
C GLY A 129 9.03 24.97 -5.90
N ILE A 130 10.33 25.18 -6.05
CA ILE A 130 11.36 24.13 -5.93
C ILE A 130 11.34 23.65 -4.48
N LYS A 131 11.09 22.36 -4.26
CA LYS A 131 11.13 21.76 -2.93
C LYS A 131 12.52 21.22 -2.66
N LYS A 132 13.18 21.77 -1.64
CA LYS A 132 14.45 21.26 -1.13
C LYS A 132 14.25 20.64 0.24
N GLY A 133 15.00 19.58 0.53
CA GLY A 133 14.90 18.94 1.83
C GLY A 133 15.93 17.85 2.05
N GLN A 134 15.81 17.19 3.20
CA GLN A 134 16.65 16.06 3.58
C GLN A 134 15.83 14.77 3.54
N LEU A 135 16.44 13.71 3.03
CA LEU A 135 15.93 12.36 3.07
C LEU A 135 16.85 11.55 4.00
N LYS A 136 16.32 11.18 5.16
CA LYS A 136 16.97 10.29 6.13
C LYS A 136 16.27 8.95 6.08
N PHE A 137 17.02 7.88 6.30
CA PHE A 137 16.47 6.53 6.38
C PHE A 137 16.53 6.03 7.82
N GLU A 138 15.37 5.68 8.38
CA GLU A 138 15.23 5.29 9.79
C GLU A 138 15.39 3.78 10.00
N SER A 139 15.01 2.99 8.99
CA SER A 139 15.09 1.53 8.99
C SER A 139 15.26 0.99 7.57
N LYS A 140 15.43 -0.34 7.44
CA LYS A 140 15.47 -1.04 6.14
C LYS A 140 14.14 -0.90 5.39
N GLU A 141 13.02 -1.00 6.11
CA GLU A 141 11.67 -0.81 5.57
C GLU A 141 11.49 0.61 5.03
N ASP A 142 11.91 1.62 5.79
CA ASP A 142 11.84 3.02 5.41
C ASP A 142 12.74 3.32 4.19
N TRP A 143 13.91 2.69 4.13
CA TRP A 143 14.77 2.73 2.95
C TRP A 143 14.09 2.15 1.72
N MET A 144 13.52 0.95 1.80
CA MET A 144 12.78 0.34 0.69
C MET A 144 11.61 1.25 0.27
N LYS A 145 10.82 1.75 1.21
CA LYS A 145 9.70 2.68 0.97
C LYS A 145 10.14 3.90 0.15
N LYS A 146 11.14 4.64 0.64
CA LYS A 146 11.61 5.90 0.05
C LYS A 146 12.33 5.71 -1.28
N THR A 147 13.11 4.63 -1.42
CA THR A 147 13.83 4.33 -2.68
C THR A 147 12.89 3.87 -3.80
N ASN A 148 11.73 3.30 -3.44
CA ASN A 148 10.60 3.00 -4.32
C ASN A 148 9.63 4.19 -4.50
N LEU A 149 10.04 5.40 -4.09
CA LEU A 149 9.34 6.67 -4.28
C LEU A 149 8.05 6.85 -3.46
N PHE A 150 7.92 6.16 -2.33
CA PHE A 150 6.87 6.42 -1.34
C PHE A 150 7.43 7.27 -0.19
N PHE A 151 7.02 8.54 -0.07
CA PHE A 151 7.58 9.47 0.92
C PHE A 151 6.60 9.89 2.02
N LYS A 152 5.30 9.91 1.73
CA LYS A 152 4.27 10.15 2.75
C LYS A 152 3.87 8.85 3.42
N ASP A 153 3.28 8.96 4.61
CA ASP A 153 2.71 7.80 5.28
C ASP A 153 1.51 7.25 4.50
N ASP A 154 1.80 6.16 3.82
CA ASP A 154 0.84 5.30 3.17
C ASP A 154 0.92 3.95 3.87
N SER A 155 0.03 3.71 4.84
CA SER A 155 0.07 2.49 5.66
C SER A 155 0.02 1.20 4.84
N ASN A 156 -0.56 1.26 3.64
CA ASN A 156 -0.69 0.10 2.76
C ASN A 156 0.67 -0.34 2.19
N ILE A 157 1.64 0.58 2.03
CA ILE A 157 2.94 0.22 1.45
C ILE A 157 3.73 -0.75 2.34
N ASN A 158 3.54 -0.64 3.65
CA ASN A 158 4.26 -1.45 4.63
C ASN A 158 3.93 -2.95 4.47
N ASN A 159 2.71 -3.29 4.04
CA ASN A 159 2.33 -4.68 3.81
C ASN A 159 3.10 -5.30 2.63
N PHE A 160 3.31 -4.52 1.55
CA PHE A 160 4.10 -4.95 0.40
C PHE A 160 5.59 -5.03 0.74
N ILE A 161 6.11 -4.09 1.52
CA ILE A 161 7.52 -4.09 1.97
C ILE A 161 7.80 -5.29 2.88
N ASN A 162 6.95 -5.55 3.87
CA ASN A 162 7.09 -6.68 4.79
C ASN A 162 7.03 -8.01 4.03
N SER A 163 6.15 -8.10 3.03
CA SER A 163 6.07 -9.25 2.13
C SER A 163 7.40 -9.48 1.40
N GLU A 164 7.99 -8.45 0.80
CA GLU A 164 9.26 -8.59 0.07
C GLU A 164 10.43 -8.92 1.01
N LEU A 165 10.48 -8.28 2.19
CA LEU A 165 11.50 -8.56 3.20
C LEU A 165 11.47 -10.00 3.71
N SER A 166 10.28 -10.62 3.78
CA SER A 166 10.14 -12.03 4.19
C SER A 166 10.71 -13.01 3.17
N VAL A 167 10.71 -12.64 1.88
CA VAL A 167 11.31 -13.45 0.80
C VAL A 167 12.84 -13.31 0.79
N GLU A 168 13.36 -12.13 1.18
CA GLU A 168 14.76 -11.75 0.96
C GLU A 168 15.63 -11.73 2.24
N SER A 169 15.14 -12.26 3.37
CA SER A 169 15.85 -12.29 4.66
C SER A 169 17.21 -13.04 4.67
N SER A 170 17.64 -13.59 3.53
CA SER A 170 18.95 -14.19 3.31
C SER A 170 20.07 -13.21 2.90
N LEU A 171 19.76 -11.94 2.57
CA LEU A 171 20.77 -10.97 2.14
C LEU A 171 21.09 -9.96 3.26
N ASN A 172 22.27 -10.13 3.87
CA ASN A 172 22.89 -9.14 4.77
C ASN A 172 23.28 -7.89 3.98
N THR A 173 22.31 -7.00 3.76
CA THR A 173 22.57 -5.66 3.25
C THR A 173 22.93 -4.76 4.42
N ASN A 174 24.22 -4.41 4.56
CA ASN A 174 24.65 -3.38 5.48
C ASN A 174 23.91 -2.08 5.15
N PHE A 175 23.14 -1.59 6.11
CA PHE A 175 22.38 -0.37 5.98
C PHE A 175 23.13 0.73 6.73
N ASP A 176 23.74 1.63 5.96
CA ASP A 176 24.35 2.83 6.52
C ASP A 176 23.28 3.90 6.68
N LYS A 177 23.22 4.53 7.86
CA LYS A 177 22.34 5.67 8.15
C LYS A 177 22.81 6.89 7.37
N GLU A 178 22.52 6.91 6.08
CA GLU A 178 22.90 7.99 5.19
C GLU A 178 21.80 9.07 5.14
N THR A 179 22.22 10.32 5.01
CA THR A 179 21.32 11.45 4.79
C THR A 179 21.58 12.01 3.40
N TYR A 180 20.52 12.18 2.62
CA TYR A 180 20.57 12.76 1.28
C TYR A 180 19.93 14.13 1.28
N GLN A 181 20.54 15.10 0.60
CA GLN A 181 19.84 16.32 0.21
C GLN A 181 19.08 16.04 -1.08
N TYR A 182 17.87 16.56 -1.22
CA TYR A 182 17.14 16.47 -2.48
C TYR A 182 16.59 17.81 -2.92
N THR A 183 16.47 17.96 -4.24
CA THR A 183 15.73 19.04 -4.89
C THR A 183 14.67 18.39 -5.77
N GLU A 184 13.41 18.83 -5.65
CA GLU A 184 12.24 18.26 -6.31
C GLU A 184 11.40 19.37 -6.95
N ILE A 185 10.91 19.10 -8.15
CA ILE A 185 9.95 19.93 -8.87
C ILE A 185 8.84 19.03 -9.36
N SER A 186 7.69 19.10 -8.68
CA SER A 186 6.46 18.47 -9.14
C SER A 186 5.86 19.29 -10.28
N LYS A 187 5.44 18.62 -11.36
CA LYS A 187 4.82 19.24 -12.54
C LYS A 187 3.38 18.80 -12.73
N LEU A 188 3.11 17.53 -12.52
CA LEU A 188 1.82 16.93 -12.82
C LEU A 188 1.48 15.84 -11.81
N LYS A 189 0.23 15.85 -11.34
CA LYS A 189 -0.36 14.75 -10.60
C LYS A 189 -1.36 14.04 -11.50
N LEU A 190 -1.16 12.75 -11.67
CA LEU A 190 -2.06 11.84 -12.35
C LEU A 190 -2.78 10.99 -11.28
N SER A 191 -4.10 10.94 -11.33
CA SER A 191 -4.92 10.17 -10.39
C SER A 191 -6.08 9.47 -11.08
N PHE A 192 -6.25 8.19 -10.78
CA PHE A 192 -7.32 7.34 -11.27
C PHE A 192 -7.85 6.45 -10.13
N SER A 193 -8.89 5.69 -10.38
CA SER A 193 -9.49 4.75 -9.43
C SER A 193 -9.87 3.44 -10.13
N LYS A 194 -10.49 2.52 -9.38
CA LYS A 194 -10.93 1.20 -9.89
C LYS A 194 -11.86 1.34 -11.10
N GLU A 195 -12.73 2.35 -11.09
CA GLU A 195 -13.70 2.63 -12.15
C GLU A 195 -13.06 3.05 -13.48
N ASN A 196 -11.82 3.54 -13.43
CA ASN A 196 -11.06 3.94 -14.62
C ASN A 196 -10.24 2.80 -15.22
N LEU A 197 -10.29 1.59 -14.63
CA LEU A 197 -9.50 0.44 -15.02
C LEU A 197 -10.40 -0.67 -15.57
N THR A 198 -10.10 -1.15 -16.78
CA THR A 198 -10.74 -2.34 -17.34
C THR A 198 -9.84 -3.55 -17.17
N LEU A 199 -10.40 -4.61 -16.58
CA LEU A 199 -9.75 -5.90 -16.42
C LEU A 199 -9.41 -6.50 -17.79
N THR A 200 -8.18 -6.99 -17.98
CA THR A 200 -7.79 -7.71 -19.21
C THR A 200 -8.31 -9.14 -19.20
N ASP A 201 -8.63 -9.69 -20.38
CA ASP A 201 -9.07 -11.08 -20.50
C ASP A 201 -8.00 -12.07 -20.03
N ASP A 202 -6.72 -11.80 -20.36
CA ASP A 202 -5.59 -12.62 -19.91
C ASP A 202 -5.52 -12.70 -18.39
N PHE A 203 -5.61 -11.55 -17.70
CA PHE A 203 -5.57 -11.53 -16.25
C PHE A 203 -6.80 -12.20 -15.66
N LYS A 204 -7.99 -11.93 -16.20
CA LYS A 204 -9.24 -12.59 -15.78
C LYS A 204 -9.15 -14.11 -15.86
N ASN A 205 -8.62 -14.65 -16.95
CA ASN A 205 -8.50 -16.08 -17.18
C ASN A 205 -7.58 -16.75 -16.16
N VAL A 206 -6.40 -16.17 -15.89
CA VAL A 206 -5.48 -16.74 -14.90
C VAL A 206 -6.05 -16.70 -13.48
N ILE A 207 -6.84 -15.67 -13.12
CA ILE A 207 -7.57 -15.65 -11.83
C ILE A 207 -8.57 -16.80 -11.76
N ILE A 208 -9.40 -16.98 -12.79
CA ILE A 208 -10.41 -18.03 -12.82
C ILE A 208 -9.76 -19.42 -12.71
N GLU A 209 -8.63 -19.63 -13.38
CA GLU A 209 -7.86 -20.88 -13.28
C GLU A 209 -7.28 -21.10 -11.89
N ALA A 210 -6.72 -20.06 -11.26
CA ALA A 210 -6.24 -20.13 -9.88
C ALA A 210 -7.35 -20.43 -8.87
N ILE A 211 -8.55 -19.87 -9.06
CA ILE A 211 -9.73 -20.17 -8.24
C ILE A 211 -10.13 -21.65 -8.40
N LYS A 212 -10.19 -22.14 -9.64
CA LYS A 212 -10.57 -23.53 -9.93
C LYS A 212 -9.58 -24.55 -9.37
N SER A 213 -8.29 -24.21 -9.32
CA SER A 213 -7.26 -25.12 -8.82
C SER A 213 -7.35 -25.37 -7.30
N LYS A 214 -8.00 -24.46 -6.55
CA LYS A 214 -8.03 -24.44 -5.08
C LYS A 214 -6.63 -24.45 -4.44
N ASN A 215 -5.60 -24.09 -5.20
CA ASN A 215 -4.23 -24.03 -4.72
C ASN A 215 -3.82 -22.56 -4.54
N PRO A 216 -3.66 -22.06 -3.31
CA PRO A 216 -3.31 -20.67 -3.05
C PRO A 216 -1.95 -20.27 -3.65
N LYS A 217 -1.06 -21.23 -3.93
CA LYS A 217 0.24 -20.96 -4.57
C LYS A 217 0.11 -20.35 -5.97
N ASN A 218 -0.98 -20.64 -6.69
CA ASN A 218 -1.20 -20.06 -8.03
C ASN A 218 -1.36 -18.53 -7.96
N PHE A 219 -1.93 -17.98 -6.89
CA PHE A 219 -2.03 -16.52 -6.71
C PHE A 219 -0.65 -15.86 -6.53
N ARG A 220 0.33 -16.58 -5.97
CA ARG A 220 1.72 -16.10 -5.88
C ARG A 220 2.36 -16.00 -7.26
N GLU A 221 2.16 -17.00 -8.11
CA GLU A 221 2.66 -16.99 -9.49
C GLU A 221 2.07 -15.82 -10.27
N ILE A 222 0.77 -15.58 -10.11
CA ILE A 222 0.09 -14.42 -10.70
C ILE A 222 0.75 -13.10 -10.28
N ILE A 223 1.05 -12.91 -9.00
CA ILE A 223 1.74 -11.71 -8.51
C ILE A 223 3.13 -11.55 -9.15
N MET A 224 3.87 -12.65 -9.33
CA MET A 224 5.20 -12.59 -9.92
C MET A 224 5.16 -12.13 -11.39
N GLU A 225 4.09 -12.44 -12.11
CA GLU A 225 3.93 -12.05 -13.53
C GLU A 225 3.26 -10.68 -13.73
N TYR A 226 2.22 -10.39 -12.95
CA TYR A 226 1.35 -9.21 -13.12
C TYR A 226 1.64 -8.09 -12.11
N GLY A 227 2.50 -8.32 -11.12
CA GLY A 227 2.84 -7.38 -10.05
C GLY A 227 1.99 -7.57 -8.80
N GLN A 228 2.32 -6.85 -7.72
CA GLN A 228 1.62 -6.89 -6.44
C GLN A 228 0.50 -5.81 -6.35
N PHE A 229 0.78 -4.60 -6.82
CA PHE A 229 -0.11 -3.45 -6.66
C PHE A 229 -0.03 -2.46 -7.81
N ILE A 230 -1.01 -1.58 -7.95
CA ILE A 230 -0.95 -0.41 -8.85
C ILE A 230 -1.05 0.88 -8.00
N PRO A 231 -0.10 1.82 -8.12
CA PRO A 231 -0.22 3.13 -7.49
C PRO A 231 -1.23 3.99 -8.25
N ILE A 232 -2.37 4.30 -7.61
CA ILE A 232 -3.46 5.05 -8.27
C ILE A 232 -3.26 6.58 -8.26
N ASN A 233 -2.22 7.05 -7.57
CA ASN A 233 -1.78 8.44 -7.58
C ASN A 233 -0.29 8.50 -7.92
N VAL A 234 0.05 9.18 -9.01
CA VAL A 234 1.41 9.29 -9.53
C VAL A 234 1.76 10.77 -9.69
N ILE A 235 2.94 11.17 -9.22
CA ILE A 235 3.45 12.52 -9.41
C ILE A 235 4.63 12.46 -10.38
N LEU A 236 4.53 13.29 -11.41
CA LEU A 236 5.51 13.44 -12.47
C LEU A 236 6.25 14.77 -12.32
N GLY A 237 7.53 14.77 -12.64
CA GLY A 237 8.37 15.96 -12.59
C GLY A 237 9.84 15.61 -12.59
N GLY A 238 10.63 16.36 -11.82
CA GLY A 238 12.05 16.09 -11.65
C GLY A 238 12.42 15.99 -10.18
N ARG A 239 13.34 15.09 -9.84
CA ARG A 239 13.97 15.01 -8.53
C ARG A 239 15.44 14.61 -8.63
N VAL A 240 16.31 15.33 -7.95
CA VAL A 240 17.72 14.99 -7.81
C VAL A 240 18.08 14.78 -6.34
N TYR A 241 18.92 13.79 -6.07
CA TYR A 241 19.46 13.45 -4.75
C TYR A 241 20.98 13.59 -4.75
N PHE A 242 21.50 14.23 -3.70
CA PHE A 242 22.92 14.35 -3.41
C PHE A 242 23.21 13.67 -2.08
N LYS A 243 24.25 12.84 -2.05
CA LYS A 243 24.72 12.25 -0.79
C LYS A 243 25.23 13.38 0.10
N GLY A 244 24.68 13.50 1.31
CA GLY A 244 25.14 14.49 2.27
C GLY A 244 26.40 13.99 2.97
N THR A 245 27.46 14.79 3.02
CA THR A 245 28.54 14.59 4.00
C THR A 245 27.94 14.79 5.39
N ILE A 246 28.22 13.89 6.32
CA ILE A 246 27.80 14.02 7.73
C ILE A 246 28.32 15.38 8.23
N MET A 247 27.45 16.36 8.43
CA MET A 247 27.79 17.54 9.23
C MET A 247 27.89 17.06 10.68
N SER A 248 29.11 16.73 11.12
CA SER A 248 29.41 16.69 12.54
C SER A 248 29.06 18.06 13.12
N SER A 249 28.15 18.07 14.08
CA SER A 249 27.75 19.22 14.87
C SER A 249 28.98 20.03 15.32
N GLY A 250 29.20 21.17 14.67
CA GLY A 250 30.19 22.17 15.06
C GLY A 250 29.73 23.51 14.50
N ASN A 251 29.29 24.40 15.39
CA ASN A 251 28.75 25.73 15.12
C ASN A 251 29.36 26.44 13.91
N SER A 252 28.53 26.88 12.96
CA SER A 252 28.69 28.20 12.34
C SER A 252 27.49 28.57 11.47
N SER A 253 27.26 29.87 11.45
CA SER A 253 26.16 30.66 10.92
C SER A 253 25.71 30.37 9.49
N ALA A 254 24.41 30.58 9.27
CA ALA A 254 23.81 30.76 7.95
C ALA A 254 24.56 31.79 7.10
N ASN A 255 25.05 31.37 5.93
CA ASN A 255 24.84 32.04 4.63
C ASN A 255 25.70 31.40 3.50
N SER A 256 25.14 31.47 2.30
CA SER A 256 25.67 31.07 0.98
C SER A 256 25.64 29.58 0.62
N ILE A 257 24.71 29.26 -0.29
CA ILE A 257 24.75 28.10 -1.16
C ILE A 257 25.53 28.57 -2.39
N ASP A 258 26.85 28.51 -2.35
CA ASP A 258 27.63 28.70 -3.56
C ASP A 258 28.69 27.60 -3.70
N SER A 259 28.61 26.90 -4.83
CA SER A 259 29.61 25.98 -5.37
C SER A 259 29.99 24.72 -4.55
N MET A 260 29.07 23.77 -4.35
CA MET A 260 29.50 22.43 -3.92
C MET A 260 30.25 21.71 -5.05
N LYS A 261 31.57 21.54 -4.90
CA LYS A 261 32.48 20.82 -5.80
C LYS A 261 32.35 19.32 -5.49
N ILE A 262 31.85 18.53 -6.43
CA ILE A 262 31.82 17.06 -6.33
C ILE A 262 32.58 16.54 -7.53
N GLU A 263 33.75 15.95 -7.27
CA GLU A 263 34.50 15.18 -8.26
C GLU A 263 33.85 13.79 -8.36
N ILE A 264 33.58 13.37 -9.60
CA ILE A 264 32.94 12.10 -9.93
C ILE A 264 34.05 11.04 -9.90
N GLU A 265 34.07 10.18 -8.88
CA GLU A 265 34.90 8.96 -8.91
C GLU A 265 34.27 7.96 -9.89
N SER A 266 34.99 7.69 -10.97
CA SER A 266 34.72 6.58 -11.88
C SER A 266 35.22 5.27 -11.25
N ASP A 267 34.31 4.36 -10.91
CA ASP A 267 34.68 3.00 -10.50
C ASP A 267 35.33 2.25 -11.69
N PRO A 268 36.53 1.64 -11.52
CA PRO A 268 37.05 0.69 -12.47
C PRO A 268 36.36 -0.68 -12.27
N ALA A 269 36.30 -1.42 -13.37
CA ALA A 269 35.55 -2.66 -13.51
C ALA A 269 35.94 -3.79 -12.52
N ASP A 270 34.92 -4.62 -12.29
CA ASP A 270 34.96 -6.05 -11.95
C ASP A 270 34.97 -6.47 -10.47
N SER A 271 33.78 -6.82 -9.95
CA SER A 271 33.49 -8.18 -9.45
C SER A 271 32.12 -8.26 -8.76
N SER A 272 31.47 -9.40 -8.96
CA SER A 272 30.15 -9.82 -8.48
C SER A 272 29.75 -9.33 -7.07
N LYS A 273 28.77 -8.41 -7.03
CA LYS A 273 27.65 -8.29 -6.08
C LYS A 273 26.94 -6.98 -6.43
N LYS A 274 25.73 -7.04 -7.01
CA LYS A 274 24.92 -5.85 -7.29
C LYS A 274 24.51 -5.19 -5.98
N LYS A 275 25.40 -4.40 -5.40
CA LYS A 275 25.08 -3.37 -4.42
C LYS A 275 24.57 -2.19 -5.23
N THR A 276 23.30 -1.85 -5.12
CA THR A 276 22.78 -0.57 -5.62
C THR A 276 23.29 0.54 -4.72
N ASN A 277 24.57 0.89 -4.84
CA ASN A 277 25.19 1.99 -4.10
C ASN A 277 24.69 3.32 -4.69
N PHE A 278 24.01 4.13 -3.89
CA PHE A 278 23.58 5.51 -4.20
C PHE A 278 24.77 6.49 -4.19
N ASN A 279 25.94 6.10 -4.70
CA ASN A 279 27.21 6.66 -4.23
C ASN A 279 27.66 8.00 -4.83
N SER A 280 26.85 8.72 -5.60
CA SER A 280 27.27 10.04 -6.10
C SER A 280 26.12 11.00 -6.35
N MET A 281 25.13 10.62 -7.15
CA MET A 281 23.92 11.42 -7.42
C MET A 281 22.85 10.53 -8.04
N ARG A 282 21.60 10.60 -7.56
CA ARG A 282 20.46 9.97 -8.25
C ARG A 282 19.60 11.05 -8.88
N LEU A 283 19.33 10.92 -10.17
CA LEU A 283 18.49 11.84 -10.94
C LEU A 283 17.25 11.08 -11.44
N LEU A 284 16.09 11.69 -11.25
CA LEU A 284 14.80 11.25 -11.80
C LEU A 284 14.25 12.42 -12.59
N GLY A 285 14.18 12.30 -13.91
CA GLY A 285 13.71 13.37 -14.78
C GLY A 285 14.62 14.61 -14.84
N GLY A 286 14.42 15.39 -15.89
CA GLY A 286 15.30 16.47 -16.30
C GLY A 286 16.57 15.95 -16.98
N ASN A 287 17.24 16.84 -17.70
CA ASN A 287 18.46 16.53 -18.44
C ASN A 287 19.68 16.91 -17.60
N HIS A 288 20.63 15.98 -17.51
CA HIS A 288 21.96 16.26 -16.97
C HIS A 288 23.04 15.45 -17.69
N PRO A 289 24.08 16.08 -18.26
CA PRO A 289 25.20 15.37 -18.88
C PRO A 289 26.00 14.59 -17.84
N LYS A 290 26.31 13.32 -18.10
CA LYS A 290 26.97 12.40 -17.16
C LYS A 290 28.33 12.90 -16.64
N ASP A 291 29.02 13.73 -17.41
CA ASP A 291 30.41 14.15 -17.13
C ASP A 291 30.55 15.63 -16.75
N LYS A 292 29.44 16.31 -16.41
CA LYS A 292 29.46 17.73 -16.02
C LYS A 292 29.04 17.90 -14.58
N LYS A 293 29.56 18.94 -13.93
CA LYS A 293 29.09 19.37 -12.61
C LYS A 293 27.58 19.67 -12.67
N PHE A 294 26.83 19.21 -11.69
CA PHE A 294 25.40 19.50 -11.58
C PHE A 294 25.14 21.01 -11.59
N ASN A 295 24.28 21.45 -12.50
CA ASN A 295 23.83 22.83 -12.62
C ASN A 295 22.31 22.85 -12.44
N GLU A 296 21.87 23.38 -11.30
CA GLU A 296 20.45 23.39 -10.91
C GLU A 296 19.59 24.17 -11.91
N GLU A 297 20.04 25.33 -12.39
CA GLU A 297 19.27 26.14 -13.34
C GLU A 297 19.05 25.42 -14.68
N THR A 298 20.07 24.73 -15.18
CA THR A 298 20.00 23.97 -16.43
C THR A 298 19.05 22.79 -16.27
N TRP A 299 19.12 22.08 -15.14
CA TRP A 299 18.20 21.01 -14.82
C TRP A 299 16.75 21.52 -14.69
N ILE A 300 16.51 22.63 -13.99
CA ILE A 300 15.18 23.27 -13.88
C ILE A 300 14.63 23.62 -15.26
N LYS A 301 15.46 24.23 -16.13
CA LYS A 301 15.06 24.60 -17.49
C LYS A 301 14.67 23.38 -18.32
N SER A 302 15.40 22.27 -18.18
CA SER A 302 15.09 21.04 -18.92
C SER A 302 13.71 20.45 -18.55
N LEU A 303 13.26 20.64 -17.31
CA LEU A 303 11.93 20.22 -16.84
C LEU A 303 10.79 21.08 -17.39
N ASN A 304 11.07 22.07 -18.21
CA ASN A 304 10.03 22.75 -18.97
C ASN A 304 9.42 21.81 -20.01
N SER A 305 10.21 20.93 -20.64
CA SER A 305 9.70 19.94 -21.59
C SER A 305 9.06 18.78 -20.83
N TYR A 306 7.85 18.36 -21.22
CA TYR A 306 7.16 17.24 -20.58
C TYR A 306 7.80 15.88 -20.87
N HIS A 307 8.61 15.80 -21.94
CA HIS A 307 9.40 14.61 -22.29
C HIS A 307 10.48 14.27 -21.28
N THR A 308 10.94 15.26 -20.49
CA THR A 308 11.97 15.06 -19.47
C THR A 308 11.38 14.74 -18.10
N TRP A 309 10.06 14.71 -17.95
CA TRP A 309 9.46 14.38 -16.67
C TRP A 309 9.64 12.89 -16.39
N GLU A 310 9.68 12.51 -15.11
CA GLU A 310 9.65 11.12 -14.68
C GLU A 310 8.73 10.95 -13.48
N CYS A 311 8.39 9.71 -13.14
CA CYS A 311 7.69 9.41 -11.90
C CYS A 311 8.62 9.71 -10.71
N ILE A 312 8.24 10.68 -9.87
CA ILE A 312 9.05 11.14 -8.74
C ILE A 312 8.41 10.84 -7.38
N GLU A 313 7.15 10.43 -7.35
CA GLU A 313 6.46 9.96 -6.15
C GLU A 313 5.22 9.12 -6.52
N TYR A 314 5.05 8.00 -5.80
CA TYR A 314 3.86 7.15 -5.86
C TYR A 314 3.07 7.24 -4.56
N LYS A 315 1.74 7.13 -4.67
CA LYS A 315 0.80 7.17 -3.55
C LYS A 315 -0.36 6.21 -3.80
N LYS A 316 -1.01 5.78 -2.71
CA LYS A 316 -2.16 4.90 -2.68
C LYS A 316 -1.91 3.62 -3.51
N PRO A 317 -0.95 2.78 -3.10
CA PRO A 317 -0.76 1.48 -3.73
C PRO A 317 -1.98 0.60 -3.39
N ASN A 318 -2.70 0.16 -4.43
CA ASN A 318 -3.81 -0.78 -4.28
C ASN A 318 -3.39 -2.14 -4.81
N ASN A 319 -3.62 -3.19 -4.03
CA ASN A 319 -3.31 -4.55 -4.48
C ASN A 319 -4.10 -4.87 -5.77
N ILE A 320 -3.48 -5.54 -6.73
CA ILE A 320 -4.12 -5.84 -8.03
C ILE A 320 -5.42 -6.64 -7.88
N PHE A 321 -5.54 -7.49 -6.87
CA PHE A 321 -6.76 -8.26 -6.60
C PHE A 321 -7.88 -7.40 -5.99
N GLN A 322 -7.55 -6.30 -5.30
CA GLN A 322 -8.56 -5.35 -4.81
C GLN A 322 -9.23 -4.56 -5.95
N LEU A 323 -8.57 -4.48 -7.10
CA LEU A 323 -9.07 -3.79 -8.30
C LEU A 323 -9.99 -4.68 -9.14
N LEU A 324 -10.12 -5.97 -8.82
CA LEU A 324 -11.02 -6.89 -9.52
C LEU A 324 -12.50 -6.52 -9.32
N PRO A 325 -13.39 -6.87 -10.27
CA PRO A 325 -14.84 -6.83 -10.06
C PRO A 325 -15.24 -7.59 -8.78
N ASP A 326 -16.26 -7.11 -8.07
CA ASP A 326 -16.55 -7.53 -6.70
C ASP A 326 -16.78 -9.04 -6.54
N ASP A 327 -17.48 -9.67 -7.49
CA ASP A 327 -17.69 -11.13 -7.49
C ASP A 327 -16.38 -11.89 -7.61
N LEU A 328 -15.54 -11.52 -8.58
CA LEU A 328 -14.26 -12.20 -8.83
C LEU A 328 -13.26 -11.95 -7.68
N ARG A 329 -13.28 -10.75 -7.09
CA ARG A 329 -12.52 -10.42 -5.88
C ARG A 329 -12.93 -11.34 -4.73
N LYS A 330 -14.23 -11.51 -4.52
CA LYS A 330 -14.80 -12.35 -3.45
C LYS A 330 -14.47 -13.82 -3.63
N GLU A 331 -14.59 -14.34 -4.84
CA GLU A 331 -14.16 -15.70 -5.15
C GLU A 331 -12.66 -15.90 -4.94
N SER A 332 -11.84 -14.90 -5.28
CA SER A 332 -10.39 -14.95 -5.11
C SER A 332 -9.98 -15.15 -3.65
N TYR A 333 -10.38 -14.26 -2.72
CA TYR A 333 -9.99 -14.41 -1.32
C TYR A 333 -10.60 -15.66 -0.66
N LYS A 334 -11.79 -16.07 -1.09
CA LYS A 334 -12.41 -17.32 -0.61
C LYS A 334 -11.63 -18.56 -1.06
N SER A 335 -11.16 -18.57 -2.31
CA SER A 335 -10.33 -19.65 -2.85
C SER A 335 -8.96 -19.72 -2.19
N ILE A 336 -8.40 -18.58 -1.80
CA ILE A 336 -7.15 -18.54 -1.02
C ILE A 336 -7.39 -19.16 0.36
N GLY A 337 -8.52 -18.87 0.99
CA GLY A 337 -8.90 -19.39 2.30
C GLY A 337 -8.71 -18.39 3.44
N LYS A 338 -9.09 -18.78 4.65
CA LYS A 338 -8.90 -17.96 5.84
C LYS A 338 -7.43 -17.97 6.26
N LYS A 339 -6.96 -16.83 6.75
CA LYS A 339 -5.61 -16.61 7.26
C LYS A 339 -5.64 -16.03 8.67
N ILE A 340 -4.53 -16.18 9.38
CA ILE A 340 -4.30 -15.44 10.62
C ILE A 340 -4.07 -13.98 10.25
N LEU A 341 -5.03 -13.12 10.53
CA LEU A 341 -4.99 -11.70 10.18
C LEU A 341 -4.29 -10.87 11.26
N TYR A 342 -4.29 -11.35 12.50
CA TYR A 342 -3.68 -10.65 13.62
C TYR A 342 -3.38 -11.61 14.78
N THR A 343 -2.26 -11.38 15.44
CA THR A 343 -1.89 -12.03 16.70
C THR A 343 -1.32 -11.01 17.67
N ASN A 344 -1.64 -11.13 18.96
CA ASN A 344 -1.04 -10.31 20.01
C ASN A 344 -0.94 -11.09 21.32
N ILE A 345 -0.07 -10.65 22.23
CA ILE A 345 -0.03 -11.12 23.61
C ILE A 345 -0.37 -9.93 24.51
N ILE A 346 -1.41 -10.11 25.31
CA ILE A 346 -1.99 -9.06 26.13
C ILE A 346 -1.72 -9.41 27.59
N ASP A 347 -1.21 -8.45 28.36
CA ASP A 347 -1.08 -8.58 29.81
C ASP A 347 -2.42 -8.24 30.49
N TYR A 348 -2.89 -9.11 31.38
CA TYR A 348 -4.17 -8.95 32.06
C TYR A 348 -4.08 -9.32 33.54
N ASN A 349 -4.50 -8.38 34.39
CA ASN A 349 -4.52 -8.57 35.84
C ASN A 349 -5.87 -9.17 36.26
N TYR A 350 -5.95 -10.49 36.28
CA TYR A 350 -7.16 -11.22 36.69
C TYR A 350 -7.30 -11.25 38.21
N ARG A 351 -8.45 -10.77 38.71
CA ARG A 351 -8.75 -10.71 40.14
C ARG A 351 -9.83 -11.74 40.49
N LEU A 352 -9.48 -12.70 41.34
CA LEU A 352 -10.39 -13.73 41.83
C LEU A 352 -10.64 -13.49 43.32
N TYR A 353 -11.72 -12.77 43.66
CA TYR A 353 -12.10 -12.46 45.05
C TYR A 353 -13.20 -13.35 45.61
N GLU A 354 -14.02 -13.94 44.75
CA GLU A 354 -15.10 -14.86 45.14
C GLU A 354 -15.15 -16.08 44.21
N PRO A 355 -15.60 -17.24 44.71
CA PRO A 355 -15.82 -18.41 43.87
C PRO A 355 -16.78 -18.11 42.72
N GLY A 356 -16.42 -18.52 41.50
CA GLY A 356 -17.27 -18.35 40.33
C GLY A 356 -17.16 -16.97 39.64
N MET A 357 -16.37 -16.04 40.17
CA MET A 357 -16.07 -14.78 39.47
C MET A 357 -15.32 -15.04 38.16
N TYR A 358 -15.66 -14.26 37.16
CA TYR A 358 -14.95 -14.21 35.89
C TYR A 358 -14.45 -12.80 35.61
N GLY A 359 -13.37 -12.73 34.86
CA GLY A 359 -12.80 -11.51 34.35
C GLY A 359 -13.36 -11.29 32.96
N THR A 360 -13.81 -10.07 32.68
CA THR A 360 -14.12 -9.65 31.31
C THR A 360 -13.00 -8.76 30.81
N PHE A 361 -12.69 -8.92 29.54
CA PHE A 361 -11.70 -8.11 28.85
C PHE A 361 -12.30 -7.62 27.53
N ASP A 362 -12.46 -6.30 27.40
CA ASP A 362 -12.88 -5.68 26.16
C ASP A 362 -11.70 -5.64 25.18
N LEU A 363 -11.95 -6.09 23.97
CA LEU A 363 -10.95 -6.15 22.91
C LEU A 363 -10.60 -4.77 22.33
N THR A 364 -11.41 -3.73 22.57
CA THR A 364 -11.22 -2.41 21.94
C THR A 364 -9.94 -1.69 22.33
N ASP A 365 -9.51 -1.84 23.58
CA ASP A 365 -8.32 -1.13 24.08
C ASP A 365 -7.02 -1.88 23.75
N ALA A 366 -7.14 -3.16 23.37
CA ALA A 366 -6.03 -4.07 23.20
C ALA A 366 -5.60 -4.26 21.74
N ILE A 367 -6.46 -3.84 20.80
CA ILE A 367 -6.33 -4.12 19.38
C ILE A 367 -6.23 -2.80 18.60
N PRO A 368 -5.30 -2.68 17.64
CA PRO A 368 -5.22 -1.54 16.74
C PRO A 368 -6.52 -1.30 15.96
N ARG A 369 -6.86 -0.03 15.71
CA ARG A 369 -8.09 0.37 14.99
C ARG A 369 -8.25 -0.30 13.63
N ASN A 370 -7.17 -0.44 12.87
CA ASN A 370 -7.19 -1.09 11.56
C ASN A 370 -7.58 -2.57 11.62
N ILE A 371 -7.32 -3.25 12.74
CA ILE A 371 -7.74 -4.65 12.95
C ILE A 371 -9.19 -4.70 13.45
N LEU A 372 -9.61 -3.75 14.28
CA LEU A 372 -11.02 -3.62 14.67
C LEU A 372 -11.94 -3.41 13.47
N GLU A 373 -11.51 -2.60 12.49
CA GLU A 373 -12.20 -2.41 11.21
C GLU A 373 -12.34 -3.73 10.43
N ILE A 374 -11.31 -4.59 10.44
CA ILE A 374 -11.35 -5.91 9.81
C ILE A 374 -12.37 -6.81 10.51
N ILE A 375 -12.37 -6.87 11.85
CA ILE A 375 -13.32 -7.70 12.62
C ILE A 375 -14.78 -7.29 12.35
N GLN A 376 -15.03 -6.01 12.09
CA GLN A 376 -16.36 -5.45 11.83
C GLN A 376 -16.81 -5.63 10.39
N ASP A 377 -15.89 -5.89 9.45
CA ASP A 377 -16.20 -6.15 8.05
C ASP A 377 -16.82 -7.56 7.91
N GLU A 378 -18.08 -7.62 7.49
CA GLU A 378 -18.79 -8.87 7.27
C GLU A 378 -18.16 -9.72 6.15
N GLU A 379 -17.48 -9.10 5.17
CA GLU A 379 -16.78 -9.85 4.11
C GLU A 379 -15.56 -10.62 4.64
N SER A 380 -14.95 -10.13 5.72
CA SER A 380 -13.78 -10.78 6.32
C SER A 380 -14.14 -12.09 7.03
N ASP A 381 -15.42 -12.30 7.40
CA ASP A 381 -15.90 -13.46 8.17
C ASP A 381 -14.92 -13.85 9.30
N CYS A 382 -14.59 -12.88 10.14
CA CYS A 382 -13.60 -13.06 11.19
C CYS A 382 -14.11 -13.86 12.39
N ASP A 383 -13.24 -14.72 12.90
CA ASP A 383 -13.40 -15.47 14.13
C ASP A 383 -12.22 -15.15 15.08
N ILE A 384 -12.51 -15.08 16.38
CA ILE A 384 -11.57 -14.60 17.41
C ILE A 384 -11.23 -15.75 18.35
N PHE A 385 -9.96 -15.83 18.72
CA PHE A 385 -9.40 -16.89 19.56
C PHE A 385 -8.52 -16.29 20.62
N ALA A 386 -8.60 -16.83 21.82
CA ALA A 386 -7.82 -16.37 22.95
C ALA A 386 -7.43 -17.53 23.85
N ALA A 387 -6.19 -17.53 24.33
CA ALA A 387 -5.70 -18.53 25.28
C ALA A 387 -4.83 -17.86 26.34
N VAL A 388 -4.89 -18.36 27.57
CA VAL A 388 -3.91 -17.98 28.60
C VAL A 388 -2.64 -18.80 28.34
N VAL A 389 -1.54 -18.14 27.96
CA VAL A 389 -0.30 -18.80 27.51
C VAL A 389 0.85 -18.72 28.52
N ASN A 390 0.81 -17.74 29.42
CA ASN A 390 1.79 -17.63 30.49
C ASN A 390 1.10 -17.29 31.79
N VAL A 391 1.54 -17.99 32.82
CA VAL A 391 0.92 -18.04 34.13
C VAL A 391 2.05 -18.04 35.15
N ASP A 392 2.00 -17.12 36.11
CA ASP A 392 3.06 -16.92 37.11
C ASP A 392 3.35 -18.23 37.89
N LYS A 393 4.54 -18.40 38.47
CA LYS A 393 4.91 -19.65 39.17
C LYS A 393 3.91 -20.05 40.26
N ASP A 394 3.23 -19.07 40.85
CA ASP A 394 2.21 -19.22 41.91
C ASP A 394 0.83 -19.67 41.41
N SER A 395 0.68 -19.90 40.11
CA SER A 395 -0.58 -20.25 39.44
C SER A 395 -0.67 -21.69 38.94
N LYS A 396 0.33 -22.53 39.24
CA LYS A 396 0.39 -23.96 38.84
C LYS A 396 -0.83 -24.79 39.27
N ASP A 397 -1.54 -24.37 40.32
CA ASP A 397 -2.72 -25.05 40.85
C ASP A 397 -4.05 -24.48 40.31
N VAL A 398 -4.00 -23.56 39.35
CA VAL A 398 -5.17 -22.89 38.79
C VAL A 398 -5.31 -23.22 37.32
N PHE A 399 -6.50 -23.68 36.94
CA PHE A 399 -6.87 -23.85 35.55
C PHE A 399 -7.55 -22.57 35.06
N PHE A 400 -7.00 -21.94 34.03
CA PHE A 400 -7.62 -20.79 33.40
C PHE A 400 -8.37 -21.22 32.15
N ASN A 401 -9.67 -20.93 32.12
CA ASN A 401 -10.50 -21.12 30.94
C ASN A 401 -10.73 -19.77 30.25
N CYS A 402 -10.70 -19.77 28.93
CA CYS A 402 -10.90 -18.59 28.09
C CYS A 402 -12.08 -18.82 27.14
N GLN A 403 -12.96 -17.84 27.02
CA GLN A 403 -14.16 -17.93 26.19
C GLN A 403 -14.36 -16.62 25.43
N ILE A 404 -14.92 -16.69 24.23
CA ILE A 404 -15.33 -15.49 23.49
C ILE A 404 -16.81 -15.28 23.71
N PHE A 405 -17.17 -14.08 24.13
CA PHE A 405 -18.53 -13.64 24.20
C PHE A 405 -18.84 -12.67 23.06
N LYS A 406 -19.83 -13.00 22.23
CA LYS A 406 -20.24 -12.18 21.08
C LYS A 406 -21.76 -12.17 20.97
N GLU A 407 -22.38 -11.11 21.46
CA GLU A 407 -23.79 -10.80 21.20
C GLU A 407 -24.00 -10.34 19.75
N GLN A 408 -25.21 -10.52 19.20
CA GLN A 408 -25.51 -10.08 17.83
C GLN A 408 -25.25 -8.57 17.68
N LYS A 409 -24.38 -8.19 16.74
CA LYS A 409 -23.97 -6.80 16.46
C LYS A 409 -23.25 -6.09 17.62
N ALA A 410 -22.95 -6.79 18.71
CA ALA A 410 -22.16 -6.27 19.82
C ALA A 410 -20.67 -6.53 19.62
N ARG A 411 -19.85 -5.75 20.33
CA ARG A 411 -18.40 -5.94 20.32
C ARG A 411 -18.03 -7.25 21.04
N PRO A 412 -17.08 -8.03 20.52
CA PRO A 412 -16.65 -9.27 21.15
C PRO A 412 -15.86 -8.97 22.42
N ASN A 413 -16.12 -9.74 23.48
CA ASN A 413 -15.40 -9.69 24.74
C ASN A 413 -14.75 -11.04 25.04
N ILE A 414 -13.62 -11.03 25.74
CA ILE A 414 -13.02 -12.24 26.27
C ILE A 414 -13.48 -12.42 27.72
N ILE A 415 -13.92 -13.64 28.06
CA ILE A 415 -14.27 -14.04 29.41
C ILE A 415 -13.22 -15.03 29.92
N ILE A 416 -12.70 -14.78 31.12
CA ILE A 416 -11.66 -15.59 31.75
C ILE A 416 -12.16 -16.11 33.10
N HIS A 417 -12.09 -17.42 33.28
CA HIS A 417 -12.38 -18.07 34.55
C HIS A 417 -11.10 -18.68 35.13
N GLY A 418 -10.77 -18.35 36.39
CA GLY A 418 -9.75 -19.02 37.17
C GLY A 418 -10.36 -20.07 38.09
N ILE A 419 -10.03 -21.34 37.88
CA ILE A 419 -10.58 -22.47 38.62
C ILE A 419 -9.50 -23.05 39.53
N GLN A 420 -9.75 -22.96 40.83
CA GLN A 420 -8.86 -23.45 41.87
C GLN A 420 -9.44 -24.71 42.52
N LYS A 421 -8.60 -25.72 42.81
CA LYS A 421 -9.02 -26.89 43.60
C LYS A 421 -9.46 -26.52 45.03
N LYS A 422 -8.76 -25.55 45.64
CA LYS A 422 -9.11 -24.95 46.93
C LYS A 422 -9.13 -23.45 46.74
N PHE A 423 -10.27 -22.84 47.03
CA PHE A 423 -10.45 -21.41 46.80
C PHE A 423 -9.51 -20.58 47.66
N ARG A 424 -8.84 -19.61 47.02
CA ARG A 424 -7.99 -18.59 47.64
C ARG A 424 -8.09 -17.30 46.85
N GLN A 425 -8.40 -16.21 47.55
CA GLN A 425 -8.43 -14.88 46.95
C GLN A 425 -7.04 -14.51 46.45
N ARG A 426 -6.92 -14.24 45.15
CA ARG A 426 -5.64 -13.94 44.51
C ARG A 426 -5.83 -13.06 43.29
N THR A 427 -4.79 -12.29 42.98
CA THR A 427 -4.64 -11.61 41.70
C THR A 427 -3.58 -12.35 40.89
N TYR A 428 -3.84 -12.55 39.61
CA TYR A 428 -2.96 -13.23 38.68
C TYR A 428 -2.62 -12.30 37.52
N ASN A 429 -1.33 -12.17 37.25
CA ASN A 429 -0.83 -11.46 36.08
C ASN A 429 -0.77 -12.48 34.93
N LEU A 430 -1.79 -12.49 34.10
CA LEU A 430 -1.95 -13.44 33.00
C LEU A 430 -1.43 -12.84 31.70
N LYS A 431 -0.89 -13.69 30.84
CA LYS A 431 -0.69 -13.36 29.42
C LYS A 431 -1.72 -14.07 28.57
N ILE A 432 -2.52 -13.29 27.87
CA ILE A 432 -3.56 -13.77 26.97
C ILE A 432 -3.02 -13.64 25.54
N ALA A 433 -2.77 -14.77 24.88
CA ALA A 433 -2.52 -14.78 23.45
C ALA A 433 -3.86 -14.63 22.73
N LEU A 434 -3.96 -13.63 21.87
CA LEU A 434 -5.09 -13.34 21.00
C LEU A 434 -4.72 -13.67 19.56
N MET A 435 -5.65 -14.29 18.83
CA MET A 435 -5.52 -14.59 17.41
C MET A 435 -6.84 -14.29 16.70
N ILE A 436 -6.77 -13.58 15.57
CA ILE A 436 -7.91 -13.27 14.71
C ILE A 436 -7.68 -13.95 13.38
N VAL A 437 -8.67 -14.71 12.93
CA VAL A 437 -8.62 -15.46 11.68
C VAL A 437 -9.82 -15.11 10.83
N GLY A 438 -9.60 -14.86 9.55
CA GLY A 438 -10.64 -14.47 8.61
C GLY A 438 -10.11 -14.46 7.18
N TYR A 439 -10.96 -14.08 6.23
CA TYR A 439 -10.55 -13.80 4.86
C TYR A 439 -9.76 -12.50 4.80
N ASP A 440 -8.61 -12.55 4.14
CA ASP A 440 -7.80 -11.36 3.87
C ASP A 440 -8.38 -10.57 2.68
N THR A 441 -9.41 -9.77 2.94
CA THR A 441 -10.10 -8.96 1.92
C THR A 441 -9.20 -7.89 1.29
N LYS A 442 -8.04 -7.61 1.91
CA LYS A 442 -7.04 -6.65 1.42
C LYS A 442 -5.86 -7.31 0.72
N PHE A 443 -5.77 -8.64 0.73
CA PHE A 443 -4.71 -9.41 0.07
C PHE A 443 -3.29 -9.02 0.54
N ASN A 444 -3.14 -8.68 1.82
CA ASN A 444 -1.87 -8.30 2.44
C ASN A 444 -0.89 -9.46 2.61
N PHE A 445 -1.38 -10.71 2.72
CA PHE A 445 -0.57 -11.87 3.10
C PHE A 445 -0.30 -12.85 1.96
N LEU A 446 -0.40 -12.41 0.70
CA LEU A 446 -0.29 -13.32 -0.44
C LEU A 446 1.12 -13.89 -0.66
N LEU A 447 2.15 -13.19 -0.18
CA LEU A 447 3.55 -13.59 -0.35
C LEU A 447 4.18 -14.16 0.91
N SER A 448 3.66 -13.78 2.08
CA SER A 448 4.35 -14.00 3.35
C SER A 448 4.10 -15.35 4.00
N ASP A 449 2.97 -16.04 3.82
CA ASP A 449 2.78 -17.41 4.35
C ASP A 449 1.66 -18.20 3.64
N ILE A 450 1.95 -19.47 3.33
CA ILE A 450 1.05 -20.47 2.70
C ILE A 450 0.11 -21.12 3.72
N ALA A 451 0.33 -20.89 5.02
CA ALA A 451 -0.44 -21.52 6.09
C ALA A 451 -1.91 -21.06 6.04
N ASN A 452 -2.73 -21.88 5.39
CA ASN A 452 -4.16 -21.72 5.38
C ASN A 452 -4.72 -22.30 6.66
N VAL A 453 -5.67 -21.57 7.24
CA VAL A 453 -6.35 -22.03 8.44
C VAL A 453 -7.68 -22.67 8.03
N GLU A 454 -7.81 -23.97 8.29
CA GLU A 454 -9.07 -24.68 8.11
C GLU A 454 -9.93 -24.54 9.35
N LEU A 455 -11.12 -23.97 9.17
CA LEU A 455 -12.06 -23.69 10.24
C LEU A 455 -13.16 -24.73 10.35
N ILE A 456 -13.36 -25.25 11.56
CA ILE A 456 -14.44 -26.18 11.89
C ILE A 456 -15.36 -25.52 12.92
N LYS A 457 -16.58 -25.12 12.50
CA LYS A 457 -17.61 -24.54 13.36
C LYS A 457 -18.64 -25.60 13.74
N ILE A 458 -18.89 -25.79 15.04
CA ILE A 458 -19.80 -26.83 15.54
C ILE A 458 -20.80 -26.22 16.50
N ASN A 459 -22.05 -26.17 16.07
CA ASN A 459 -23.15 -25.76 16.91
C ASN A 459 -23.50 -26.90 17.88
N TYR A 460 -23.42 -26.62 19.17
CA TYR A 460 -23.84 -27.49 20.24
C TYR A 460 -25.06 -26.90 20.95
N GLU A 461 -26.20 -27.55 20.77
CA GLU A 461 -27.40 -27.32 21.57
C GLU A 461 -27.57 -28.48 22.55
N SER A 462 -27.45 -28.19 23.85
CA SER A 462 -27.60 -29.23 24.87
C SER A 462 -29.06 -29.70 24.92
N LYS A 463 -29.31 -30.99 24.68
CA LYS A 463 -30.65 -31.58 24.78
C LYS A 463 -31.06 -31.84 26.23
N PHE A 464 -30.09 -32.02 27.12
CA PHE A 464 -30.31 -32.29 28.55
C PHE A 464 -29.65 -31.23 29.42
N GLN A 465 -30.29 -30.88 30.54
CA GLN A 465 -29.89 -29.78 31.43
C GLN A 465 -28.62 -30.07 32.27
N ARG A 466 -28.07 -31.29 32.24
CA ARG A 466 -27.05 -31.75 33.21
C ARG A 466 -25.95 -32.66 32.67
N GLU A 467 -26.01 -33.08 31.41
CA GLU A 467 -24.98 -33.96 30.81
C GLU A 467 -24.42 -33.30 29.55
N PHE A 468 -23.08 -33.25 29.48
CA PHE A 468 -22.41 -33.05 28.21
C PHE A 468 -22.56 -34.37 27.47
N ASP A 469 -23.49 -34.45 26.52
CA ASP A 469 -23.51 -35.55 25.57
C ASP A 469 -22.15 -35.55 24.86
N ASN A 470 -21.52 -36.73 24.74
CA ASN A 470 -20.22 -36.87 24.08
C ASN A 470 -20.25 -36.11 22.74
N ILE A 471 -19.43 -35.06 22.65
CA ILE A 471 -19.28 -34.29 21.42
C ILE A 471 -18.95 -35.30 20.32
N LYS A 472 -19.71 -35.26 19.22
CA LYS A 472 -19.73 -36.26 18.12
C LYS A 472 -18.37 -36.48 17.41
N LEU A 473 -17.31 -35.85 17.87
CA LEU A 473 -16.03 -35.65 17.20
C LEU A 473 -14.89 -36.56 17.69
N GLN A 474 -15.11 -37.52 18.59
CA GLN A 474 -14.00 -38.37 19.07
C GLN A 474 -13.21 -39.03 17.92
N ARG A 475 -13.88 -39.41 16.82
CA ARG A 475 -13.21 -39.98 15.64
C ARG A 475 -12.45 -38.95 14.79
N GLU A 476 -13.01 -37.76 14.58
CA GLU A 476 -12.33 -36.68 13.83
C GLU A 476 -11.15 -36.10 14.62
N PHE A 477 -11.30 -35.89 15.94
CA PHE A 477 -10.18 -35.51 16.82
C PHE A 477 -9.09 -36.56 16.86
N GLY A 478 -9.44 -37.84 16.89
CA GLY A 478 -8.46 -38.93 16.81
C GLY A 478 -7.62 -38.84 15.54
N SER A 479 -8.25 -38.55 14.41
CA SER A 479 -7.55 -38.35 13.13
C SER A 479 -6.67 -37.10 13.11
N ILE A 480 -7.17 -35.98 13.65
CA ILE A 480 -6.44 -34.70 13.74
C ILE A 480 -5.20 -34.81 14.64
N ILE A 481 -5.35 -35.48 15.79
CA ILE A 481 -4.25 -35.73 16.71
C ILE A 481 -3.23 -36.66 16.05
N ALA A 482 -3.69 -37.70 15.34
CA ALA A 482 -2.84 -38.64 14.63
C ALA A 482 -2.08 -38.01 13.45
N SER A 483 -2.64 -36.98 12.80
CA SER A 483 -1.98 -36.28 11.70
C SER A 483 -0.89 -35.29 12.15
N GLY A 484 -0.75 -35.04 13.45
CA GLY A 484 0.27 -34.12 14.00
C GLY A 484 0.05 -32.65 13.62
N ILE A 485 -1.15 -32.30 13.14
CA ILE A 485 -1.49 -30.95 12.71
C ILE A 485 -1.83 -30.12 13.96
N PRO A 486 -1.20 -28.96 14.18
CA PRO A 486 -1.56 -28.09 15.29
C PRO A 486 -3.03 -27.66 15.19
N PHE A 487 -3.78 -27.85 16.28
CA PHE A 487 -5.17 -27.42 16.36
C PHE A 487 -5.42 -26.63 17.65
N PHE A 488 -6.31 -25.65 17.56
CA PHE A 488 -6.73 -24.82 18.69
C PHE A 488 -8.24 -24.63 18.65
N GLY A 489 -8.90 -24.74 19.80
CA GLY A 489 -10.35 -24.60 19.91
C GLY A 489 -10.75 -23.58 20.97
N ILE A 490 -11.83 -22.85 20.72
CA ILE A 490 -12.40 -21.92 21.69
C ILE A 490 -13.93 -21.99 21.70
N PRO A 491 -14.58 -21.98 22.88
CA PRO A 491 -16.02 -21.80 22.96
C PRO A 491 -16.41 -20.34 22.66
N VAL A 492 -17.44 -20.17 21.84
CA VAL A 492 -18.06 -18.88 21.50
C VAL A 492 -19.49 -18.86 22.05
N LEU A 493 -19.78 -17.88 22.89
CA LEU A 493 -21.04 -17.71 23.60
C LEU A 493 -21.86 -16.56 23.01
N SER A 494 -23.17 -16.80 22.83
CA SER A 494 -24.14 -15.79 22.38
C SER A 494 -25.00 -15.22 23.51
N VAL A 495 -24.92 -15.77 24.73
CA VAL A 495 -25.66 -15.32 25.93
C VAL A 495 -24.78 -15.55 27.18
N ILE A 496 -24.63 -14.56 28.07
CA ILE A 496 -23.89 -14.66 29.35
C ILE A 496 -24.79 -15.28 30.44
N GLU A 497 -25.34 -16.46 30.20
CA GLU A 497 -26.05 -17.20 31.26
C GLU A 497 -25.17 -18.30 31.90
N LEU A 498 -23.89 -18.46 31.51
CA LEU A 498 -23.34 -19.81 31.41
C LEU A 498 -21.83 -20.07 31.60
N VAL A 499 -21.58 -20.92 32.61
CA VAL A 499 -20.42 -21.80 32.94
C VAL A 499 -19.98 -22.86 31.93
N LEU A 500 -19.14 -22.62 30.91
CA LEU A 500 -18.60 -23.72 30.08
C LEU A 500 -17.25 -24.30 30.53
N PHE A 501 -17.11 -25.62 30.50
CA PHE A 501 -15.85 -26.34 30.72
C PHE A 501 -15.55 -27.26 29.53
N VAL A 502 -14.38 -27.10 28.91
CA VAL A 502 -13.84 -28.03 27.92
C VAL A 502 -12.54 -28.61 28.49
N GLY A 503 -12.58 -29.88 28.92
CA GLY A 503 -11.45 -30.58 29.52
C GLY A 503 -11.81 -32.01 29.94
N THR A 504 -10.82 -32.89 30.01
CA THR A 504 -10.96 -34.36 30.18
C THR A 504 -11.32 -34.83 31.59
N LYS A 505 -11.59 -33.94 32.56
CA LYS A 505 -12.04 -34.33 33.92
C LYS A 505 -13.17 -33.42 34.43
N GLN A 506 -14.32 -34.05 34.68
CA GLN A 506 -15.54 -33.48 35.27
C GLN A 506 -15.31 -32.87 36.67
N GLN A 507 -15.98 -31.75 36.97
CA GLN A 507 -16.92 -31.62 38.10
C GLN A 507 -17.71 -30.28 38.13
N LYS A 508 -19.05 -30.41 38.07
CA LYS A 508 -20.19 -29.62 38.62
C LYS A 508 -20.54 -28.17 38.15
N TYR A 509 -21.79 -28.09 37.63
CA TYR A 509 -22.77 -26.97 37.42
C TYR A 509 -22.44 -25.95 36.28
N GLN A 510 -23.35 -25.42 35.43
CA GLN A 510 -24.82 -25.23 35.41
C GLN A 510 -25.36 -24.97 33.95
N LYS A 511 -26.66 -25.27 33.70
CA LYS A 511 -27.60 -25.01 32.55
C LYS A 511 -27.07 -24.41 31.22
N VAL A 512 -26.93 -25.22 30.16
CA VAL A 512 -26.60 -24.79 28.77
C VAL A 512 -27.85 -24.62 27.91
N LYS A 513 -27.99 -23.52 27.13
CA LYS A 513 -29.04 -23.37 26.09
C LYS A 513 -28.51 -23.42 24.65
N ARG A 514 -27.44 -22.71 24.29
CA ARG A 514 -26.82 -22.73 22.94
C ARG A 514 -25.34 -22.36 23.01
N ILE A 515 -24.47 -23.13 22.37
CA ILE A 515 -23.01 -22.88 22.31
C ILE A 515 -22.53 -23.16 20.89
N LEU A 516 -21.65 -22.31 20.37
CA LEU A 516 -20.85 -22.64 19.19
C LEU A 516 -19.43 -22.99 19.68
N ILE A 517 -18.99 -24.22 19.44
CA ILE A 517 -17.59 -24.61 19.66
C ILE A 517 -16.88 -24.49 18.32
N VAL A 518 -15.80 -23.72 18.29
CA VAL A 518 -15.04 -23.45 17.07
C VAL A 518 -13.65 -24.06 17.22
N TYR A 519 -13.28 -24.94 16.30
CA TYR A 519 -11.96 -25.58 16.24
C TYR A 519 -11.23 -25.15 14.97
N TYR A 520 -9.91 -25.07 15.05
CA TYR A 520 -9.02 -24.80 13.92
C TYR A 520 -8.05 -25.93 13.68
N LEU A 521 -7.78 -26.19 12.41
CA LEU A 521 -6.63 -26.93 11.92
C LEU A 521 -5.70 -25.96 11.20
N ILE A 522 -4.46 -25.84 11.66
CA ILE A 522 -3.43 -25.04 10.99
C ILE A 522 -2.63 -25.97 10.09
N HIS A 523 -2.91 -25.95 8.79
CA HIS A 523 -2.08 -26.63 7.80
C HIS A 523 -0.85 -25.76 7.53
N LEU A 524 0.28 -26.13 8.13
CA LEU A 524 1.57 -25.44 7.96
C LEU A 524 2.25 -25.81 6.64
#